data_AF-A0A9P6D4C4-F1
#
_entry.id   AF-A0A9P6D4C4-F1
#
_cell.length_a   1.000
_cell.length_b   1.000
_cell.length_c   1.000
_cell.angle_alpha   90.00
_cell.angle_beta   90.00
_cell.angle_gamma   90.00
#
_symmetry.space_group_name_H-M   'P 1'
#
loop_
_entity.id
_entity.type
_entity.pdbx_description
1 polymer ?
#
loop_
_entity_poly.entity_id
_entity_poly.type
_entity_poly.pdbx_seq_one_letter_code
_entity_poly.pdbx_strand_id
1 'polypeptide(L)'
;MKEVANKMYSKKDFSGAASKYSAILDQFSQSISPLFLRVIRCNRAACLIELGRYKDAVPDLQEVLLVEDASREGQAVTYKAHFRLARCFCELGKYADAVQQIERYRELIGGQPKLEETSLYTKILNGLIPKEQTKIQQANERTTVSSYPGSNGQNLRQVRYEIRVFNVETPIVKYDMVPMTLCTSHPPEIQTKMFLASLVKKYHNELLKSHKWYCWNCPARAVGLVHTPASYLHLPEAQVIDFTQPVCVNGGLCENAARAMMDEEMRAVAARGKVV
;
A
#
# COMPACT_ATOMS: atom_id res chain seq x y z
N MET A 1 -2.37 15.08 34.22
CA MET A 1 -1.45 13.95 33.95
C MET A 1 -1.22 13.70 32.46
N LYS A 2 -2.27 13.58 31.61
CA LYS A 2 -2.13 13.42 30.15
C LYS A 2 -1.25 14.50 29.50
N GLU A 3 -1.44 15.77 29.84
CA GLU A 3 -0.66 16.89 29.27
C GLU A 3 0.82 16.81 29.61
N VAL A 4 1.17 16.33 30.81
CA VAL A 4 2.56 16.08 31.20
C VAL A 4 3.17 14.99 30.34
N ALA A 5 2.45 13.88 30.13
CA ALA A 5 2.88 12.82 29.22
C ALA A 5 3.03 13.31 27.78
N ASN A 6 2.08 14.12 27.28
CA ASN A 6 2.17 14.73 25.95
C ASN A 6 3.42 15.64 25.84
N LYS A 7 3.72 16.43 26.88
CA LYS A 7 4.90 17.31 26.91
C LYS A 7 6.20 16.51 26.91
N MET A 8 6.25 15.38 27.61
CA MET A 8 7.38 14.45 27.57
C MET A 8 7.54 13.85 26.17
N TYR A 9 6.44 13.42 25.55
CA TYR A 9 6.43 12.92 24.18
C TYR A 9 6.99 13.96 23.19
N SER A 10 6.55 15.22 23.27
CA SER A 10 7.07 16.30 22.42
C SER A 10 8.56 16.57 22.63
N LYS A 11 9.10 16.27 23.82
CA LYS A 11 10.53 16.34 24.13
C LYS A 11 11.32 15.09 23.73
N LYS A 12 10.67 14.13 23.05
CA LYS A 12 11.22 12.81 22.70
C LYS A 12 11.59 11.93 23.91
N ASP A 13 11.10 12.28 25.10
CA ASP A 13 11.16 11.40 26.27
C ASP A 13 10.01 10.39 26.20
N PHE A 14 10.15 9.42 25.30
CA PHE A 14 9.12 8.41 25.06
C PHE A 14 8.98 7.43 26.22
N SER A 15 10.07 7.14 26.92
CA SER A 15 10.04 6.27 28.10
C SER A 15 9.27 6.92 29.24
N GLY A 16 9.59 8.17 29.58
CA GLY A 16 8.87 8.94 30.59
C GLY A 16 7.39 9.14 30.23
N ALA A 17 7.11 9.47 28.96
CA ALA A 17 5.73 9.60 28.48
C ALA A 17 4.95 8.28 28.61
N ALA A 18 5.52 7.15 28.19
CA ALA A 18 4.90 5.83 28.31
C ALA A 18 4.59 5.47 29.77
N SER A 19 5.55 5.68 30.68
CA SER A 19 5.36 5.46 32.12
C SER A 19 4.22 6.31 32.69
N LYS A 20 4.09 7.58 32.26
CA LYS A 20 2.98 8.44 32.69
C LYS A 20 1.64 7.99 32.13
N TYR A 21 1.56 7.52 30.89
CA TYR A 21 0.30 6.95 30.37
C TYR A 21 -0.07 5.65 31.08
N SER A 22 0.88 4.77 31.38
CA SER A 22 0.62 3.57 32.19
C SER A 22 0.05 3.92 33.55
N ALA A 23 0.65 4.87 34.27
CA ALA A 23 0.12 5.33 35.55
C ALA A 23 -1.33 5.84 35.45
N ILE A 24 -1.70 6.51 34.36
CA ILE A 24 -3.10 6.95 34.14
C ILE A 24 -4.03 5.74 33.97
N LEU A 25 -3.61 4.73 33.20
CA LEU A 25 -4.40 3.52 32.98
C LEU A 25 -4.56 2.70 34.26
N ASP A 26 -3.50 2.57 35.04
CA ASP A 26 -3.52 1.79 36.29
C ASP A 26 -4.38 2.46 37.36
N GLN A 27 -4.32 3.80 37.48
CA GLN A 27 -5.02 4.54 38.52
C GLN A 27 -6.49 4.85 38.19
N PHE A 28 -6.83 5.00 36.91
CA PHE A 28 -8.12 5.59 36.52
C PHE A 28 -8.89 4.79 35.47
N SER A 29 -8.46 3.58 35.09
CA SER A 29 -9.14 2.79 34.03
C SER A 29 -10.64 2.59 34.23
N GLN A 30 -11.12 2.52 35.48
CA GLN A 30 -12.55 2.33 35.79
C GLN A 30 -13.35 3.63 35.92
N SER A 31 -12.68 4.78 36.03
CA SER A 31 -13.30 6.08 36.34
C SER A 31 -13.21 7.10 35.20
N ILE A 32 -12.65 6.72 34.06
CA ILE A 32 -12.52 7.57 32.87
C ILE A 32 -13.47 7.14 31.75
N SER A 33 -13.86 8.09 30.91
CA SER A 33 -14.73 7.80 29.77
C SER A 33 -14.05 6.85 28.78
N PRO A 34 -14.81 5.99 28.07
CA PRO A 34 -14.26 5.08 27.07
C PRO A 34 -13.42 5.79 26.00
N LEU A 35 -13.87 6.95 25.51
CA LEU A 35 -13.12 7.75 24.53
C LEU A 35 -11.78 8.24 25.10
N PHE A 36 -11.76 8.70 26.35
CA PHE A 36 -10.51 9.13 26.99
C PHE A 36 -9.54 7.96 27.19
N LEU A 37 -10.05 6.79 27.59
CA LEU A 37 -9.26 5.56 27.69
C LEU A 37 -8.61 5.18 26.34
N ARG A 38 -9.38 5.25 25.24
CA ARG A 38 -8.87 5.02 23.88
C ARG A 38 -7.75 6.00 23.52
N VAL A 39 -7.91 7.28 23.84
CA VAL A 39 -6.88 8.31 23.59
C VAL A 39 -5.58 7.97 24.35
N ILE A 40 -5.68 7.60 25.64
CA ILE A 40 -4.51 7.27 26.45
C ILE A 40 -3.79 6.03 25.92
N ARG A 41 -4.52 4.94 25.62
CA ARG A 41 -3.94 3.73 25.03
C ARG A 41 -3.28 4.00 23.68
N CYS A 42 -3.95 4.73 22.80
CA CYS A 42 -3.41 5.08 21.50
C CYS A 42 -2.11 5.90 21.63
N ASN A 43 -2.04 6.85 22.57
CA ASN A 43 -0.82 7.63 22.82
C ASN A 43 0.30 6.82 23.49
N ARG A 44 -0.02 5.90 24.40
CA ARG A 44 0.96 4.99 24.98
C ARG A 44 1.57 4.09 23.91
N ALA A 45 0.74 3.53 23.01
CA ALA A 45 1.20 2.78 21.86
C ALA A 45 2.15 3.58 20.96
N ALA A 46 1.89 4.89 20.75
CA ALA A 46 2.80 5.75 20.01
C ALA A 46 4.19 5.81 20.65
N CYS A 47 4.26 5.97 21.99
CA CYS A 47 5.52 5.98 22.72
C CYS A 47 6.27 4.64 22.56
N LEU A 48 5.54 3.52 22.68
CA LEU A 48 6.11 2.18 22.55
C LEU A 48 6.67 1.93 21.14
N ILE A 49 5.97 2.40 20.10
CA ILE A 49 6.43 2.34 18.71
C ILE A 49 7.74 3.12 18.51
N GLU A 50 7.84 4.33 19.06
CA GLU A 50 9.06 5.14 18.97
C GLU A 50 10.23 4.53 19.77
N LEU A 51 9.95 3.70 20.77
CA LEU A 51 10.93 2.89 21.50
C LEU A 51 11.27 1.56 20.80
N GLY A 52 10.69 1.26 19.63
CA GLY A 52 10.87 -0.01 18.94
C GLY A 52 10.15 -1.21 19.59
N ARG A 53 9.31 -0.96 20.59
CA ARG A 53 8.57 -1.98 21.36
C ARG A 53 7.24 -2.32 20.69
N TYR A 54 7.31 -2.80 19.44
CA TYR A 54 6.11 -3.04 18.62
C TYR A 54 5.17 -4.10 19.19
N LYS A 55 5.72 -5.18 19.77
CA LYS A 55 4.91 -6.25 20.40
C LYS A 55 4.06 -5.71 21.55
N ASP A 56 4.61 -4.79 22.34
CA ASP A 56 3.94 -4.21 23.50
C ASP A 56 2.89 -3.16 23.11
N ALA A 57 3.05 -2.54 21.95
CA ALA A 57 2.09 -1.56 21.42
C ALA A 57 0.82 -2.20 20.86
N VAL A 58 0.89 -3.44 20.34
CA VAL A 58 -0.23 -4.13 19.67
C VAL A 58 -1.47 -4.24 20.57
N PRO A 59 -1.38 -4.72 21.84
CA PRO A 59 -2.55 -4.85 22.70
C PRO A 59 -3.28 -3.52 22.93
N ASP A 60 -2.55 -2.42 23.12
CA ASP A 60 -3.16 -1.10 23.30
C ASP A 60 -3.96 -0.67 22.07
N LEU A 61 -3.45 -0.94 20.87
CA LEU A 61 -4.10 -0.59 19.62
C LEU A 61 -5.32 -1.47 19.35
N GLN A 62 -5.26 -2.75 19.69
CA GLN A 62 -6.41 -3.65 19.58
C GLN A 62 -7.55 -3.23 20.50
N GLU A 63 -7.24 -2.92 21.77
CA GLU A 63 -8.21 -2.38 22.73
C GLU A 63 -8.86 -1.08 22.26
N VAL A 64 -8.10 -0.20 21.59
CA VAL A 64 -8.64 1.04 21.00
C VAL A 64 -9.67 0.75 19.90
N LEU A 65 -9.45 -0.32 19.14
CA LEU A 65 -10.28 -0.71 18.00
C LEU A 65 -11.51 -1.55 18.39
N LEU A 66 -11.56 -2.12 19.61
CA LEU A 66 -12.74 -2.81 20.12
C LEU A 66 -13.92 -1.87 20.42
N VAL A 67 -13.63 -0.58 20.63
CA VAL A 67 -14.64 0.42 20.98
C VAL A 67 -14.96 1.27 19.76
N GLU A 68 -16.20 1.17 19.28
CA GLU A 68 -16.72 2.02 18.22
C GLU A 68 -17.19 3.36 18.78
N ASP A 69 -16.79 4.45 18.14
CA ASP A 69 -17.22 5.80 18.48
C ASP A 69 -17.32 6.62 17.19
N ALA A 70 -18.55 6.96 16.83
CA ALA A 70 -18.87 7.69 15.60
C ALA A 70 -18.60 9.20 15.68
N SER A 71 -18.21 9.72 16.86
CA SER A 71 -17.80 11.11 16.98
C SER A 71 -16.54 11.38 16.15
N ARG A 72 -16.35 12.64 15.74
CA ARG A 72 -15.16 13.06 14.99
C ARG A 72 -13.85 12.73 15.74
N GLU A 73 -13.86 12.87 17.06
CA GLU A 73 -12.73 12.55 17.91
C GLU A 73 -12.50 11.04 18.00
N GLY A 74 -13.56 10.26 18.17
CA GLY A 74 -13.54 8.81 18.15
C GLY A 74 -12.97 8.25 16.85
N GLN A 75 -13.45 8.73 15.70
CA GLN A 75 -12.94 8.38 14.38
C GLN A 75 -11.46 8.76 14.22
N ALA A 76 -11.07 9.93 14.73
CA ALA A 76 -9.67 10.38 14.70
C ALA A 76 -8.72 9.46 15.46
N VAL A 77 -9.18 8.88 16.56
CA VAL A 77 -8.43 7.87 17.31
C VAL A 77 -8.41 6.54 16.57
N THR A 78 -9.53 6.12 15.98
CA THR A 78 -9.66 4.86 15.22
C THR A 78 -8.68 4.78 14.06
N TYR A 79 -8.65 5.76 13.15
CA TYR A 79 -7.73 5.66 12.01
C TYR A 79 -6.26 5.75 12.46
N LYS A 80 -5.93 6.54 13.50
CA LYS A 80 -4.57 6.57 14.07
C LYS A 80 -4.17 5.19 14.59
N ALA A 81 -5.10 4.47 15.21
CA ALA A 81 -4.85 3.13 15.73
C ALA A 81 -4.58 2.13 14.59
N HIS A 82 -5.38 2.12 13.52
CA HIS A 82 -5.12 1.27 12.35
C HIS A 82 -3.75 1.56 11.71
N PHE A 83 -3.41 2.83 11.51
CA PHE A 83 -2.11 3.21 10.94
C PHE A 83 -0.93 2.73 11.80
N ARG A 84 -1.01 2.94 13.11
CA ARG A 84 0.01 2.49 14.07
C ARG A 84 0.09 0.97 14.14
N LEU A 85 -1.04 0.28 14.05
CA LEU A 85 -1.08 -1.18 14.10
C LEU A 85 -0.48 -1.79 12.84
N ALA A 86 -0.74 -1.19 11.67
CA ALA A 86 -0.06 -1.55 10.42
C ALA A 86 1.47 -1.40 10.54
N ARG A 87 1.96 -0.30 11.13
CA ARG A 87 3.39 -0.11 11.41
C ARG A 87 3.93 -1.21 12.33
N CYS A 88 3.25 -1.52 13.44
CA CYS A 88 3.65 -2.59 14.34
C CYS A 88 3.74 -3.94 13.62
N PHE A 89 2.71 -4.33 12.87
CA PHE A 89 2.71 -5.61 12.15
C PHE A 89 3.78 -5.67 11.07
N CYS A 90 4.03 -4.56 10.36
CA CYS A 90 5.12 -4.46 9.40
C CYS A 90 6.49 -4.74 10.04
N GLU A 91 6.80 -4.09 11.16
CA GLU A 91 8.08 -4.29 11.86
C GLU A 91 8.20 -5.68 12.51
N LEU A 92 7.07 -6.31 12.82
CA LEU A 92 7.02 -7.69 13.32
C LEU A 92 7.06 -8.75 12.20
N GLY A 93 7.14 -8.34 10.93
CA GLY A 93 7.13 -9.24 9.77
C GLY A 93 5.77 -9.88 9.48
N LYS A 94 4.70 -9.42 10.14
CA LYS A 94 3.32 -9.88 9.94
C LYS A 94 2.67 -9.08 8.81
N TYR A 95 3.20 -9.22 7.60
CA TYR A 95 2.85 -8.32 6.51
C TYR A 95 1.40 -8.46 6.02
N ALA A 96 0.79 -9.65 6.11
CA ALA A 96 -0.62 -9.85 5.76
C ALA A 96 -1.55 -9.06 6.70
N ASP A 97 -1.31 -9.16 8.02
CA ASP A 97 -2.02 -8.37 9.02
C ASP A 97 -1.78 -6.86 8.80
N ALA A 98 -0.55 -6.48 8.45
CA ALA A 98 -0.21 -5.08 8.17
C ALA A 98 -0.98 -4.50 6.98
N VAL A 99 -1.17 -5.27 5.89
CA VAL A 99 -1.99 -4.86 4.73
C VAL A 99 -3.43 -4.60 5.14
N GLN A 100 -4.04 -5.52 5.91
CA GLN A 100 -5.42 -5.35 6.35
C GLN A 100 -5.61 -4.03 7.12
N GLN A 101 -4.67 -3.71 8.02
CA GLN A 101 -4.76 -2.51 8.85
C GLN A 101 -4.56 -1.22 8.06
N ILE A 102 -3.62 -1.20 7.10
CA ILE A 102 -3.36 0.00 6.29
C ILE A 102 -4.48 0.25 5.27
N GLU A 103 -5.13 -0.79 4.76
CA GLU A 103 -6.34 -0.67 3.92
C GLU A 103 -7.51 -0.10 4.72
N ARG A 104 -7.74 -0.61 5.93
CA ARG A 104 -8.78 -0.06 6.82
C ARG A 104 -8.53 1.40 7.19
N TYR A 105 -7.27 1.78 7.38
CA TYR A 105 -6.88 3.19 7.55
C TYR A 105 -7.30 4.05 6.34
N ARG A 106 -7.02 3.60 5.11
CA ARG A 106 -7.36 4.32 3.87
C ARG A 106 -8.87 4.50 3.69
N GLU A 107 -9.64 3.46 3.96
CA GLU A 107 -11.11 3.51 3.91
C GLU A 107 -11.68 4.60 4.83
N LEU A 108 -11.13 4.73 6.04
CA LEU A 108 -11.62 5.66 7.06
C LEU A 108 -11.24 7.12 6.79
N ILE A 109 -10.04 7.39 6.29
CA ILE A 109 -9.61 8.78 6.10
C ILE A 109 -10.25 9.44 4.89
N GLY A 110 -10.53 8.67 3.83
CA GLY A 110 -11.02 9.18 2.55
C GLY A 110 -10.06 10.20 1.91
N GLY A 111 -9.52 9.90 0.74
CA GLY A 111 -8.67 10.84 -0.02
C GLY A 111 -7.24 10.37 -0.20
N GLN A 112 -6.36 11.31 -0.61
CA GLN A 112 -5.04 10.97 -1.11
C GLN A 112 -4.11 10.40 -0.01
N PRO A 113 -3.45 9.26 -0.28
CA PRO A 113 -2.31 8.75 0.47
C PRO A 113 -1.30 9.83 0.86
N LYS A 114 -0.92 9.89 2.15
CA LYS A 114 0.19 10.73 2.61
C LYS A 114 1.52 10.03 2.36
N LEU A 115 2.61 10.77 2.19
CA LEU A 115 3.95 10.21 1.92
C LEU A 115 4.37 9.12 2.93
N GLU A 116 4.14 9.35 4.23
CA GLU A 116 4.44 8.39 5.29
C GLU A 116 3.63 7.09 5.15
N GLU A 117 2.36 7.21 4.77
CA GLU A 117 1.48 6.08 4.53
C GLU A 117 1.89 5.31 3.30
N THR A 118 2.21 6.00 2.21
CA THR A 118 2.69 5.38 0.97
C THR A 118 3.99 4.62 1.22
N SER A 119 4.91 5.21 1.98
CA SER A 119 6.18 4.59 2.35
C SER A 119 5.97 3.32 3.18
N LEU A 120 5.05 3.36 4.16
CA LEU A 120 4.71 2.19 4.97
C LEU A 120 4.05 1.11 4.10
N TYR A 121 3.10 1.48 3.23
CA TYR A 121 2.44 0.54 2.32
C TYR A 121 3.44 -0.15 1.40
N THR A 122 4.36 0.59 0.79
CA THR A 122 5.45 0.02 -0.03
C THR A 122 6.33 -0.94 0.78
N LYS A 123 6.68 -0.59 2.03
CA LYS A 123 7.46 -1.47 2.91
C LYS A 123 6.71 -2.78 3.20
N ILE A 124 5.41 -2.70 3.50
CA ILE A 124 4.56 -3.87 3.73
C ILE A 124 4.51 -4.76 2.48
N LEU A 125 4.25 -4.18 1.31
CA LEU A 125 4.18 -4.93 0.05
C LEU A 125 5.50 -5.62 -0.29
N ASN A 126 6.63 -4.94 -0.10
CA ASN A 126 7.94 -5.56 -0.32
C ASN A 126 8.19 -6.74 0.64
N GLY A 127 7.65 -6.67 1.86
CA GLY A 127 7.74 -7.76 2.85
C GLY A 127 6.88 -8.99 2.50
N LEU A 128 5.82 -8.81 1.72
CA LEU A 128 4.99 -9.92 1.21
C LEU A 128 5.62 -10.67 0.04
N ILE A 129 6.65 -10.10 -0.61
CA ILE A 129 7.36 -10.78 -1.70
C ILE A 129 8.22 -11.91 -1.09
N PRO A 130 8.05 -13.18 -1.53
CA PRO A 130 8.90 -14.27 -1.07
C PRO A 130 10.37 -13.97 -1.34
N LYS A 131 11.22 -14.04 -0.29
CA LYS A 131 12.68 -13.80 -0.37
C LYS A 131 13.42 -14.76 -1.32
N GLU A 132 12.74 -15.76 -1.87
CA GLU A 132 13.28 -16.65 -2.91
C GLU A 132 13.47 -15.94 -4.26
N GLN A 133 12.68 -14.92 -4.59
CA GLN A 133 12.80 -14.18 -5.85
C GLN A 133 13.98 -13.18 -5.86
N THR A 134 14.48 -12.78 -4.68
CA THR A 134 15.60 -11.83 -4.57
C THR A 134 16.96 -12.48 -4.88
N LYS A 135 17.10 -13.81 -4.73
CA LYS A 135 18.31 -14.54 -5.14
C LYS A 135 18.40 -14.72 -6.66
N ILE A 136 17.27 -14.80 -7.35
CA ILE A 136 17.22 -15.00 -8.82
C ILE A 136 17.68 -13.73 -9.57
N GLN A 137 17.46 -12.53 -9.01
CA GLN A 137 17.92 -11.28 -9.63
C GLN A 137 19.44 -11.04 -9.54
N GLN A 138 20.14 -11.62 -8.55
CA GLN A 138 21.60 -11.51 -8.44
C GLN A 138 22.35 -12.62 -9.21
N ALA A 139 21.68 -13.70 -9.58
CA ALA A 139 22.26 -14.79 -10.37
C ALA A 139 22.10 -14.59 -11.90
N ASN A 140 21.14 -13.78 -12.35
CA ASN A 140 20.79 -13.65 -13.77
C ASN A 140 21.64 -12.67 -14.60
N GLU A 141 22.68 -12.04 -14.03
CA GLU A 141 23.66 -11.27 -14.82
C GLU A 141 24.81 -12.12 -15.37
N ARG A 142 24.85 -13.41 -15.05
CA ARG A 142 25.77 -14.37 -15.68
C ARG A 142 25.00 -15.64 -15.98
N THR A 143 24.48 -15.77 -17.18
CA THR A 143 24.64 -16.95 -18.07
C THR A 143 23.68 -16.80 -19.26
N THR A 144 24.30 -16.64 -20.41
CA THR A 144 23.75 -16.76 -21.76
C THR A 144 23.19 -18.15 -22.04
N VAL A 145 22.03 -18.19 -22.73
CA VAL A 145 21.57 -19.24 -23.68
C VAL A 145 21.71 -20.71 -23.26
N SER A 146 20.57 -21.38 -23.03
CA SER A 146 20.18 -22.68 -23.63
C SER A 146 19.43 -23.63 -22.68
N SER A 147 18.36 -24.23 -23.21
CA SER A 147 17.73 -25.51 -22.88
C SER A 147 17.17 -25.76 -21.47
N TYR A 148 15.83 -25.81 -21.39
CA TYR A 148 15.08 -26.42 -20.29
C TYR A 148 15.15 -27.97 -20.38
N PRO A 149 15.37 -28.63 -19.23
CA PRO A 149 14.48 -29.72 -18.85
C PRO A 149 14.15 -29.76 -17.34
N GLY A 150 12.89 -30.05 -17.02
CA GLY A 150 12.51 -30.88 -15.86
C GLY A 150 12.22 -30.20 -14.50
N SER A 151 10.92 -29.99 -14.22
CA SER A 151 10.20 -30.17 -12.94
C SER A 151 10.64 -29.46 -11.64
N ASN A 152 9.89 -28.43 -11.22
CA ASN A 152 8.91 -28.53 -10.11
C ASN A 152 8.17 -27.19 -9.86
N GLY A 153 6.87 -27.15 -10.17
CA GLY A 153 5.89 -26.64 -9.20
C GLY A 153 5.48 -25.16 -9.16
N GLN A 154 5.62 -24.36 -10.21
CA GLN A 154 4.73 -23.19 -10.38
C GLN A 154 4.01 -23.29 -11.73
N ASN A 155 2.72 -23.62 -11.69
CA ASN A 155 1.84 -23.52 -12.84
C ASN A 155 1.74 -22.04 -13.24
N LEU A 156 2.57 -21.63 -14.18
CA LEU A 156 2.62 -20.27 -14.71
C LEU A 156 1.99 -20.25 -16.11
N ARG A 157 1.35 -19.13 -16.43
CA ARG A 157 0.78 -18.84 -17.75
C ARG A 157 1.43 -17.59 -18.31
N GLN A 158 1.58 -17.51 -19.62
CA GLN A 158 2.01 -16.28 -20.25
C GLN A 158 0.90 -15.22 -20.15
N VAL A 159 1.28 -13.99 -19.82
CA VAL A 159 0.39 -12.82 -19.82
C VAL A 159 0.91 -11.79 -20.81
N ARG A 160 -0.03 -11.17 -21.55
CA ARG A 160 0.23 -10.02 -22.41
C ARG A 160 0.05 -8.73 -21.60
N TYR A 161 1.11 -7.96 -21.42
CA TYR A 161 1.10 -6.68 -20.73
C TYR A 161 1.12 -5.55 -21.76
N GLU A 162 -0.02 -4.90 -21.96
CA GLU A 162 -0.21 -3.81 -22.91
C GLU A 162 -0.22 -2.47 -22.19
N ILE A 163 0.78 -1.64 -22.46
CA ILE A 163 0.95 -0.33 -21.85
C ILE A 163 0.46 0.74 -22.83
N ARG A 164 -0.62 1.42 -22.46
CA ARG A 164 -1.23 2.51 -23.23
C ARG A 164 -0.82 3.85 -22.63
N VAL A 165 0.14 4.51 -23.26
CA VAL A 165 0.60 5.82 -22.81
C VAL A 165 -0.30 6.91 -23.40
N PHE A 166 -0.72 7.86 -22.57
CA PHE A 166 -1.54 8.99 -23.00
C PHE A 166 -0.87 9.75 -24.17
N ASN A 167 -1.65 10.09 -25.20
CA ASN A 167 -1.19 10.70 -26.46
C ASN A 167 -0.18 9.87 -27.27
N VAL A 168 -0.13 8.56 -27.07
CA VAL A 168 0.63 7.63 -27.93
C VAL A 168 -0.34 6.64 -28.55
N GLU A 169 -0.39 6.63 -29.89
CA GLU A 169 -1.33 5.78 -30.63
C GLU A 169 -0.99 4.29 -30.54
N THR A 170 0.30 3.96 -30.62
CA THR A 170 0.75 2.57 -30.60
C THR A 170 1.06 2.12 -29.17
N PRO A 171 0.37 1.10 -28.63
CA PRO A 171 0.64 0.59 -27.31
C PRO A 171 1.99 -0.14 -27.27
N ILE A 172 2.66 -0.08 -26.12
CA ILE A 172 3.89 -0.82 -25.87
C ILE A 172 3.50 -2.18 -25.28
N VAL A 173 3.88 -3.26 -25.95
CA VAL A 173 3.51 -4.63 -25.54
C VAL A 173 4.72 -5.35 -24.96
N LYS A 174 4.53 -5.94 -23.78
CA LYS A 174 5.48 -6.82 -23.11
C LYS A 174 4.81 -8.15 -22.79
N TYR A 175 5.61 -9.18 -22.55
CA TYR A 175 5.13 -10.50 -22.15
C TYR A 175 5.80 -10.92 -20.85
N ASP A 176 5.02 -11.51 -19.96
CA ASP A 176 5.50 -11.98 -18.65
C ASP A 176 4.80 -13.27 -18.24
N MET A 177 5.15 -13.78 -17.05
CA MET A 177 4.54 -14.98 -16.49
C MET A 177 3.66 -14.62 -15.29
N VAL A 178 2.43 -15.14 -15.30
CA VAL A 178 1.46 -14.99 -14.21
C VAL A 178 1.14 -16.35 -13.59
N PRO A 179 1.02 -16.45 -12.25
CA PRO A 179 0.52 -17.67 -11.62
C PRO A 179 -0.88 -18.05 -12.10
N MET A 180 -1.08 -19.33 -12.43
CA MET A 180 -2.39 -19.87 -12.84
C MET A 180 -3.46 -19.68 -11.76
N THR A 181 -3.08 -19.55 -10.49
CA THR A 181 -4.00 -19.23 -9.38
C THR A 181 -4.66 -17.87 -9.51
N LEU A 182 -4.10 -16.95 -10.32
CA LEU A 182 -4.70 -15.66 -10.65
C LEU A 182 -5.49 -15.68 -11.97
N CYS A 183 -5.44 -16.79 -12.71
CA CYS A 183 -6.13 -16.95 -14.00
C CYS A 183 -7.50 -17.62 -13.80
N THR A 184 -8.30 -17.11 -12.87
CA THR A 184 -9.64 -17.62 -12.56
C THR A 184 -10.66 -16.51 -12.72
N SER A 185 -11.95 -16.84 -12.83
CA SER A 185 -13.02 -15.84 -12.96
C SER A 185 -13.14 -14.90 -11.76
N HIS A 186 -12.66 -15.33 -10.59
CA HIS A 186 -12.67 -14.57 -9.34
C HIS A 186 -11.29 -14.66 -8.71
N PRO A 187 -10.28 -13.98 -9.29
CA PRO A 187 -8.92 -14.08 -8.78
C PRO A 187 -8.85 -13.33 -7.44
N PRO A 188 -8.07 -13.83 -6.47
CA PRO A 188 -8.03 -13.21 -5.17
C PRO A 188 -7.37 -11.81 -5.28
N GLU A 189 -8.08 -10.82 -4.74
CA GLU A 189 -7.89 -9.40 -5.08
C GLU A 189 -6.49 -8.89 -4.71
N ILE A 190 -6.01 -9.26 -3.51
CA ILE A 190 -4.71 -8.82 -2.99
C ILE A 190 -3.57 -9.37 -3.86
N GLN A 191 -3.56 -10.67 -4.16
CA GLN A 191 -2.51 -11.26 -5.00
C GLN A 191 -2.55 -10.69 -6.43
N THR A 192 -3.75 -10.41 -6.95
CA THR A 192 -3.91 -9.77 -8.26
C THR A 192 -3.30 -8.37 -8.24
N LYS A 193 -3.65 -7.51 -7.28
CA LYS A 193 -3.06 -6.17 -7.13
C LYS A 193 -1.54 -6.21 -6.97
N MET A 194 -1.02 -7.17 -6.20
CA MET A 194 0.43 -7.37 -6.05
C MET A 194 1.11 -7.74 -7.37
N PHE A 195 0.50 -8.62 -8.15
CA PHE A 195 1.01 -9.00 -9.47
C PHE A 195 1.04 -7.80 -10.43
N LEU A 196 -0.02 -6.99 -10.46
CA LEU A 196 -0.06 -5.79 -11.30
C LEU A 196 1.03 -4.78 -10.87
N ALA A 197 1.19 -4.56 -9.56
CA ALA A 197 2.23 -3.69 -9.03
C ALA A 197 3.65 -4.18 -9.37
N SER A 198 3.87 -5.50 -9.42
CA SER A 198 5.17 -6.07 -9.78
C SER A 198 5.49 -5.88 -11.26
N LEU A 199 4.50 -6.00 -12.16
CA LEU A 199 4.65 -5.66 -13.58
C LEU A 199 5.02 -4.19 -13.76
N VAL A 200 4.26 -3.28 -13.15
CA VAL A 200 4.54 -1.83 -13.20
C VAL A 200 5.96 -1.55 -12.73
N LYS A 201 6.34 -2.07 -11.55
CA LYS A 201 7.69 -1.88 -10.99
C LYS A 201 8.79 -2.41 -11.93
N LYS A 202 8.56 -3.56 -12.57
CA LYS A 202 9.51 -4.20 -13.49
C LYS A 202 9.78 -3.34 -14.72
N TYR A 203 8.74 -2.77 -15.33
CA TYR A 203 8.86 -2.08 -16.62
C TYR A 203 8.92 -0.53 -16.51
N HIS A 204 8.60 0.06 -15.35
CA HIS A 204 8.52 1.52 -15.18
C HIS A 204 9.79 2.26 -15.61
N ASN A 205 10.95 1.84 -15.10
CA ASN A 205 12.21 2.54 -15.36
C ASN A 205 12.67 2.41 -16.82
N GLU A 206 12.42 1.25 -17.43
CA GLU A 206 12.70 1.02 -18.86
C GLU A 206 11.81 1.93 -19.71
N LEU A 207 10.51 1.96 -19.42
CA LEU A 207 9.53 2.77 -20.12
C LEU A 207 9.84 4.27 -19.99
N LEU A 208 10.12 4.76 -18.79
CA LEU A 208 10.46 6.16 -18.56
C LEU A 208 11.71 6.60 -19.32
N LYS A 209 12.69 5.71 -19.51
CA LYS A 209 13.93 5.99 -20.25
C LYS A 209 13.80 5.82 -21.77
N SER A 210 12.84 5.01 -22.22
CA SER A 210 12.67 4.67 -23.63
C SER A 210 12.35 5.86 -24.52
N HIS A 211 11.69 6.90 -24.00
CA HIS A 211 11.24 8.05 -24.77
C HIS A 211 11.41 9.35 -23.99
N LYS A 212 11.48 10.46 -24.72
CA LYS A 212 11.40 11.80 -24.13
C LYS A 212 9.93 12.14 -23.88
N TRP A 213 9.46 11.80 -22.69
CA TRP A 213 8.07 12.03 -22.30
C TRP A 213 7.80 13.50 -21.95
N TYR A 214 6.61 13.97 -22.30
CA TYR A 214 6.04 15.23 -21.86
C TYR A 214 4.85 14.96 -20.95
N CYS A 215 4.65 15.83 -19.97
CA CYS A 215 3.55 15.71 -19.05
C CYS A 215 2.22 15.67 -19.81
N TRP A 216 1.33 14.78 -19.39
CA TRP A 216 0.05 14.59 -20.06
C TRP A 216 -0.84 15.85 -20.02
N ASN A 217 -0.63 16.73 -19.05
CA ASN A 217 -1.50 17.88 -18.77
C ASN A 217 -0.80 19.25 -18.87
N CYS A 218 0.49 19.29 -19.23
CA CYS A 218 1.21 20.56 -19.35
C CYS A 218 2.45 20.41 -20.26
N PRO A 219 3.07 21.50 -20.74
CA PRO A 219 4.20 21.42 -21.68
C PRO A 219 5.52 20.98 -21.03
N ALA A 220 5.56 20.77 -19.71
CA ALA A 220 6.77 20.38 -19.01
C ALA A 220 7.19 18.94 -19.35
N ARG A 221 8.49 18.67 -19.24
CA ARG A 221 9.01 17.31 -19.39
C ARG A 221 8.51 16.42 -18.25
N ALA A 222 8.17 15.18 -18.58
CA ALA A 222 7.79 14.22 -17.55
C ALA A 222 9.03 13.66 -16.84
N VAL A 223 8.92 13.51 -15.53
CA VAL A 223 9.94 12.92 -14.63
C VAL A 223 9.48 11.61 -14.02
N GLY A 224 8.22 11.25 -14.24
CA GLY A 224 7.59 10.04 -13.74
C GLY A 224 6.41 9.63 -14.62
N LEU A 225 5.88 8.45 -14.34
CA LEU A 225 4.71 7.89 -15.00
C LEU A 225 3.71 7.43 -13.93
N VAL A 226 2.45 7.83 -14.07
CA VAL A 226 1.34 7.30 -13.29
C VAL A 226 0.79 6.10 -14.05
N HIS A 227 0.71 4.95 -13.38
CA HIS A 227 0.24 3.70 -13.94
C HIS A 227 -1.10 3.30 -13.30
N THR A 228 -2.02 2.84 -14.13
CA THR A 228 -3.34 2.33 -13.73
C THR A 228 -3.59 1.00 -14.45
N PRO A 229 -3.00 -0.11 -13.96
CA PRO A 229 -3.16 -1.42 -14.56
C PRO A 229 -4.55 -2.01 -14.26
N ALA A 230 -5.20 -2.49 -15.32
CA ALA A 230 -6.43 -3.28 -15.29
C ALA A 230 -6.14 -4.74 -15.66
N SER A 231 -6.61 -5.67 -14.84
CA SER A 231 -6.37 -7.10 -15.02
C SER A 231 -7.52 -7.80 -15.76
N TYR A 232 -7.17 -8.60 -16.77
CA TYR A 232 -8.07 -9.53 -17.45
C TYR A 232 -7.45 -10.93 -17.50
N LEU A 233 -6.97 -11.38 -16.35
CA LEU A 233 -6.24 -12.66 -16.22
C LEU A 233 -7.15 -13.89 -16.41
N HIS A 234 -8.45 -13.71 -16.26
CA HIS A 234 -9.48 -14.74 -16.42
C HIS A 234 -9.72 -15.13 -17.89
N LEU A 235 -9.24 -14.34 -18.87
CA LEU A 235 -9.48 -14.58 -20.28
C LEU A 235 -8.67 -15.79 -20.83
N PRO A 236 -9.08 -16.39 -21.97
CA PRO A 236 -8.31 -17.41 -22.69
C PRO A 236 -6.91 -16.94 -23.15
N GLU A 237 -6.77 -15.63 -23.35
CA GLU A 237 -5.48 -14.97 -23.46
C GLU A 237 -5.37 -14.01 -22.27
N ALA A 238 -4.60 -14.41 -21.26
CA ALA A 238 -4.44 -13.58 -20.06
C ALA A 238 -3.77 -12.26 -20.45
N GLN A 239 -4.38 -11.15 -20.04
CA GLN A 239 -3.86 -9.82 -20.38
C GLN A 239 -3.97 -8.84 -19.23
N VAL A 240 -3.08 -7.86 -19.23
CA VAL A 240 -3.10 -6.68 -18.37
C VAL A 240 -2.99 -5.46 -19.28
N ILE A 241 -3.93 -4.52 -19.14
CA ILE A 241 -3.91 -3.24 -19.86
C ILE A 241 -3.56 -2.16 -18.85
N ASP A 242 -2.47 -1.42 -19.08
CA ASP A 242 -2.00 -0.38 -18.18
C ASP A 242 -2.07 0.99 -18.84
N PHE A 243 -2.99 1.79 -18.33
CA PHE A 243 -3.14 3.18 -18.73
C PHE A 243 -2.08 4.01 -18.02
N THR A 244 -1.21 4.64 -18.81
CA THR A 244 -0.03 5.31 -18.30
C THR A 244 -0.02 6.79 -18.68
N GLN A 245 0.15 7.67 -17.69
CA GLN A 245 0.20 9.12 -17.89
C GLN A 245 1.55 9.66 -17.43
N PRO A 246 2.35 10.26 -18.34
CA PRO A 246 3.59 10.90 -17.93
C PRO A 246 3.33 12.18 -17.14
N VAL A 247 4.10 12.44 -16.08
CA VAL A 247 3.87 13.56 -15.15
C VAL A 247 5.11 14.39 -14.91
N CYS A 248 4.94 15.71 -14.82
CA CYS A 248 6.06 16.67 -14.69
C CYS A 248 6.73 16.70 -13.32
N VAL A 249 6.00 16.36 -12.25
CA VAL A 249 6.48 16.37 -10.87
C VAL A 249 5.79 15.23 -10.11
N ASN A 250 6.58 14.39 -9.44
CA ASN A 250 6.04 13.35 -8.58
C ASN A 250 5.32 13.97 -7.37
N GLY A 251 4.08 13.57 -7.12
CA GLY A 251 3.18 14.18 -6.12
C GLY A 251 2.66 15.57 -6.50
N GLY A 252 2.91 16.04 -7.72
CA GLY A 252 2.45 17.34 -8.20
C GLY A 252 0.99 17.35 -8.67
N LEU A 253 0.51 18.53 -9.06
CA LEU A 253 -0.88 18.73 -9.54
C LEU A 253 -1.24 17.83 -10.74
N CYS A 254 -0.31 17.64 -11.69
CA CYS A 254 -0.56 16.81 -12.86
C CYS A 254 -0.65 15.31 -12.50
N GLU A 255 0.11 14.84 -11.52
CA GLU A 255 -0.03 13.46 -11.02
C GLU A 255 -1.37 13.26 -10.30
N ASN A 256 -1.75 14.19 -9.43
CA ASN A 256 -3.03 14.12 -8.71
C ASN A 256 -4.21 14.13 -9.69
N ALA A 257 -4.15 14.96 -10.73
CA ALA A 257 -5.16 15.01 -11.78
C ALA A 257 -5.20 13.70 -12.61
N ALA A 258 -4.04 13.10 -12.91
CA ALA A 258 -3.97 11.81 -13.62
C ALA A 258 -4.69 10.71 -12.83
N ARG A 259 -4.39 10.59 -11.54
CA ARG A 259 -5.05 9.63 -10.64
C ARG A 259 -6.56 9.87 -10.54
N ALA A 260 -6.97 11.14 -10.38
CA ALA A 260 -8.38 11.50 -10.27
C ALA A 260 -9.18 11.16 -11.54
N MET A 261 -8.62 11.44 -12.72
CA MET A 261 -9.22 11.08 -14.01
C MET A 261 -9.45 9.57 -14.09
N MET A 262 -8.43 8.77 -13.81
CA MET A 262 -8.51 7.31 -13.89
C MET A 262 -9.51 6.74 -12.87
N ASP A 263 -9.55 7.28 -11.64
CA ASP A 263 -10.55 6.89 -10.64
C ASP A 263 -11.98 7.21 -11.07
N GLU A 264 -12.20 8.31 -11.80
CA GLU A 264 -13.49 8.67 -12.37
C GLU A 264 -13.89 7.75 -13.53
N GLU A 265 -12.98 7.47 -14.46
CA GLU A 265 -13.22 6.54 -15.57
C GLU A 265 -13.55 5.14 -15.06
N MET A 266 -12.77 4.62 -14.09
CA MET A 266 -13.01 3.29 -13.52
C MET A 266 -14.36 3.22 -12.79
N ARG A 267 -14.77 4.29 -12.09
CA ARG A 267 -16.11 4.40 -11.50
C ARG A 267 -17.21 4.43 -12.57
N ALA A 268 -17.02 5.16 -13.66
CA ALA A 268 -17.98 5.23 -14.75
C ALA A 268 -18.16 3.88 -15.45
N VAL A 269 -17.06 3.14 -15.69
CA VAL A 269 -17.11 1.78 -16.26
C VAL A 269 -17.83 0.82 -15.30
N ALA A 270 -17.51 0.85 -14.01
CA ALA A 270 -18.18 0.02 -13.01
C ALA A 270 -19.69 0.32 -12.89
N ALA A 271 -20.09 1.58 -13.06
CA ALA A 271 -21.49 1.97 -13.07
C ALA A 271 -22.25 1.45 -14.31
N ARG A 272 -21.60 1.45 -15.48
CA ARG A 272 -22.18 0.91 -16.73
C ARG A 272 -22.28 -0.63 -16.72
N GLY A 273 -21.34 -1.31 -16.07
CA GLY A 273 -21.33 -2.77 -15.94
C GLY A 273 -22.40 -3.35 -15.00
N LYS A 274 -23.12 -2.50 -14.23
CA LYS A 274 -24.26 -2.90 -13.39
C LYS A 274 -25.62 -2.85 -14.10
N VAL A 275 -25.66 -2.46 -15.38
CA VAL A 275 -26.88 -2.29 -16.19
C VAL A 275 -27.08 -3.46 -17.18
N VAL A 276 -26.36 -4.57 -17.01
CA VAL A 276 -26.48 -5.77 -17.85
C VAL A 276 -26.70 -6.99 -16.98
#